data_AF-E4Z4B0-F1
#
_entry.id   AF-E4Z4B0-F1
#
_cell.length_a   1.000
_cell.length_b   1.000
_cell.length_c   1.000
_cell.angle_alpha   90.00
_cell.angle_beta   90.00
_cell.angle_gamma   90.00
#
_symmetry.space_group_name_H-M   'P 1'
#
loop_
_entity.id
_entity.type
_entity.pdbx_description
1 polymer ?
#
loop_
_entity_poly.entity_id
_entity_poly.type
_entity_poly.pdbx_seq_one_letter_code
_entity_poly.pdbx_strand_id
1 'polypeptide(L)'
;MVPPSMVAACCITAAVCGNEKFSANTPEGILGKMQVGIAVETDFLKSCYSTVADCLKSALFAESDSGDSGMNSGDSSMSSETSSNSIERVTPDEVDENV
;
A
#
# COMPACT_ATOMS: atom_id res chain seq x y z
N MET A 1 6.90 -1.54 19.99
CA MET A 1 5.67 -1.07 19.31
C MET A 1 6.10 0.00 18.31
N VAL A 2 5.72 -0.11 17.03
CA VAL A 2 6.14 0.84 15.98
C VAL A 2 5.24 2.09 16.02
N PRO A 3 5.77 3.31 16.06
CA PRO A 3 4.96 4.53 16.03
C PRO A 3 4.19 4.67 14.70
N PRO A 4 2.92 5.11 14.70
CA PRO A 4 2.17 5.33 13.47
C PRO A 4 2.83 6.32 12.51
N SER A 5 3.50 7.35 13.04
CA SER A 5 4.27 8.33 12.26
C SER A 5 5.42 7.69 11.47
N MET A 6 6.02 6.64 12.03
CA MET A 6 7.10 5.88 11.41
C MET A 6 6.57 5.05 10.25
N VAL A 7 5.44 4.36 10.44
CA VAL A 7 4.77 3.60 9.37
C VAL A 7 4.37 4.55 8.23
N ALA A 8 3.78 5.70 8.55
CA ALA A 8 3.40 6.71 7.56
C ALA A 8 4.60 7.21 6.75
N ALA A 9 5.72 7.51 7.41
CA ALA A 9 6.96 7.92 6.76
C ALA A 9 7.52 6.86 5.82
N CYS A 10 7.50 5.58 6.24
CA CYS A 10 7.90 4.46 5.40
C CYS A 10 6.99 4.30 4.17
N CYS A 11 5.67 4.43 4.32
CA CYS A 11 4.72 4.39 3.20
C CYS A 11 4.95 5.51 2.20
N ILE A 12 5.14 6.75 2.67
CA ILE A 12 5.43 7.91 1.81
C ILE A 12 6.74 7.68 1.06
N THR A 13 7.78 7.22 1.76
CA THR A 13 9.08 6.91 1.13
C THR A 13 8.94 5.85 0.04
N ALA A 14 8.21 4.77 0.31
CA ALA A 14 7.98 3.70 -0.67
C ALA A 14 7.22 4.21 -1.90
N ALA A 15 6.22 5.07 -1.71
CA ALA A 15 5.46 5.67 -2.81
C ALA A 15 6.32 6.62 -3.66
N VAL A 16 7.18 7.43 -3.04
CA VAL A 16 8.08 8.34 -3.75
C VAL A 16 9.14 7.56 -4.52
N CYS A 17 9.81 6.59 -3.88
CA CYS A 17 10.86 5.80 -4.53
C CYS A 17 10.32 4.81 -5.58
N GLY A 18 9.05 4.39 -5.46
CA GLY A 18 8.38 3.56 -6.46
C GLY A 18 7.89 4.34 -7.70
N ASN A 19 8.02 5.68 -7.70
CA ASN A 19 7.54 6.53 -8.79
C ASN A 19 8.71 7.03 -9.65
N GLU A 20 8.67 6.73 -10.94
CA GLU A 20 9.75 7.04 -11.89
C GLU A 20 10.05 8.55 -12.00
N LYS A 21 9.05 9.41 -11.76
CA LYS A 21 9.20 10.88 -11.73
C LYS A 21 10.15 11.36 -10.63
N PHE A 22 10.37 10.54 -9.60
CA PHE A 22 11.19 10.86 -8.44
C PHE A 22 12.41 9.92 -8.30
N SER A 23 12.83 9.28 -9.39
CA SER A 23 13.92 8.28 -9.44
C SER A 23 15.27 8.74 -8.87
N ALA A 24 15.51 10.04 -8.75
CA ALA A 24 16.69 10.60 -8.09
C ALA A 24 16.68 10.41 -6.55
N ASN A 25 15.52 10.09 -5.96
CA ASN A 25 15.39 9.92 -4.52
C ASN A 25 15.56 8.46 -4.11
N THR A 26 16.52 8.20 -3.22
CA THR A 26 16.69 6.88 -2.60
C THR A 26 15.94 6.81 -1.27
N PRO A 27 15.52 5.59 -0.84
CA PRO A 27 14.93 5.39 0.47
C PRO A 27 15.83 5.92 1.59
N GLU A 28 17.14 5.67 1.52
CA GLU A 28 18.12 6.13 2.50
C GLU A 28 18.16 7.66 2.59
N GLY A 29 18.06 8.35 1.46
CA GLY A 29 18.08 9.81 1.41
C GLY A 29 16.83 10.45 2.01
N ILE A 30 15.65 9.87 1.78
CA ILE A 30 14.39 10.37 2.34
C ILE A 30 14.29 10.03 3.83
N LEU A 31 14.56 8.78 4.21
CA LEU A 31 14.50 8.33 5.60
C LEU A 31 15.52 9.06 6.48
N GLY A 32 16.72 9.34 5.96
CA GLY A 32 17.72 10.14 6.66
C GLY A 32 17.25 11.55 6.99
N LYS A 33 16.46 12.18 6.11
CA LYS A 33 15.84 13.49 6.38
C LYS A 33 14.69 13.39 7.39
N MET A 34 13.91 12.32 7.31
CA MET A 34 12.77 12.08 8.21
C MET A 34 13.19 11.67 9.62
N GLN A 35 14.38 11.11 9.80
CA GLN A 35 14.94 10.72 11.11
C GLN A 35 14.85 11.86 12.13
N VAL A 36 15.21 13.08 11.72
CA VAL A 36 15.20 14.27 12.58
C VAL A 36 13.78 14.65 13.02
N GLY A 37 12.79 14.47 12.14
CA GLY A 37 11.39 14.81 12.42
C GLY A 37 10.64 13.75 13.24
N ILE A 38 11.04 12.48 13.13
CA ILE A 38 10.35 11.35 13.79
C ILE A 38 11.05 10.96 15.10
N ALA A 39 12.29 11.42 15.33
CA ALA A 39 13.09 11.15 16.52
C ALA A 39 13.27 9.64 16.81
N VAL A 40 13.54 8.87 15.76
CA VAL A 40 13.72 7.41 15.82
C VAL A 40 15.10 7.04 15.25
N GLU A 41 15.69 5.95 15.76
CA GLU A 41 16.96 5.42 15.23
C GLU A 41 16.85 5.01 13.75
N THR A 42 17.89 5.35 12.97
CA THR A 42 17.93 5.13 11.53
C THR A 42 17.79 3.67 11.13
N ASP A 43 18.40 2.75 11.89
CA ASP A 43 18.38 1.33 11.58
C ASP A 43 17.00 0.71 11.81
N PHE A 44 16.31 1.16 12.85
CA PHE A 44 14.92 0.77 13.10
C PHE A 44 13.98 1.30 12.01
N LEU A 45 14.22 2.54 11.55
CA LEU A 45 13.47 3.17 10.47
C LEU A 45 13.65 2.43 9.13
N LYS A 46 14.88 2.03 8.79
CA LYS A 46 15.19 1.20 7.61
C LYS A 46 14.52 -0.16 7.68
N SER A 47 14.59 -0.83 8.83
CA SER A 47 13.95 -2.14 9.02
C SER A 47 12.44 -2.07 8.78
N CYS A 48 11.77 -1.07 9.33
CA CYS A 48 10.34 -0.86 9.10
C CYS A 48 10.04 -0.47 7.65
N TYR A 49 10.90 0.31 7.01
CA TYR A 49 10.75 0.62 5.59
C TYR A 49 10.75 -0.65 4.74
N SER A 50 11.71 -1.57 4.95
CA SER A 50 11.75 -2.83 4.21
C SER A 50 10.45 -3.63 4.38
N THR A 51 9.96 -3.78 5.62
CA THR A 51 8.69 -4.47 5.88
C THR A 51 7.51 -3.79 5.19
N VAL A 52 7.40 -2.46 5.28
CA VAL A 52 6.32 -1.71 4.65
C VAL A 52 6.38 -1.79 3.13
N ALA A 53 7.57 -1.67 2.53
CA ALA A 53 7.78 -1.78 1.10
C ALA A 53 7.41 -3.18 0.59
N ASP A 54 7.79 -4.24 1.31
CA ASP A 54 7.40 -5.61 0.99
C ASP A 54 5.89 -5.82 1.11
N CYS A 55 5.25 -5.35 2.19
CA CYS A 55 3.80 -5.41 2.35
C CYS A 55 3.06 -4.67 1.24
N LEU A 56 3.52 -3.47 0.86
CA LEU A 56 2.93 -2.69 -0.23
C LEU A 56 3.13 -3.38 -1.58
N LYS A 57 4.32 -3.93 -1.84
CA LYS A 57 4.59 -4.70 -3.05
C LYS A 57 3.69 -5.92 -3.11
N SER A 58 3.56 -6.67 -2.03
CA SER A 58 2.62 -7.79 -1.95
C SER A 58 1.18 -7.32 -2.14
N ALA A 59 0.71 -6.24 -1.51
CA ALA A 59 -0.67 -5.80 -1.65
C ALA A 59 -1.01 -5.23 -3.05
N LEU A 60 -0.06 -4.58 -3.71
CA LEU A 60 -0.24 -3.97 -5.03
C LEU A 60 -0.06 -4.98 -6.17
N PHE A 61 0.72 -6.04 -5.96
CA PHE A 61 1.02 -7.06 -6.96
C PHE A 61 0.51 -8.46 -6.58
N ALA A 62 -0.20 -8.63 -5.47
CA ALA A 62 -1.02 -9.80 -5.20
C ALA A 62 -2.29 -9.70 -6.05
N GLU A 63 -2.12 -10.02 -7.34
CA GLU A 63 -3.00 -10.87 -8.17
C GLU A 63 -2.65 -10.68 -9.65
N SER A 64 -1.79 -11.55 -10.17
CA SER A 64 -1.84 -12.01 -11.56
C SER A 64 -1.85 -13.54 -11.64
N ASP A 65 -2.28 -14.18 -10.56
CA ASP A 65 -2.59 -15.61 -10.54
C ASP A 65 -4.09 -15.74 -10.26
N SER A 66 -4.91 -15.21 -11.18
CA SER A 66 -6.29 -15.64 -11.33
C SER A 66 -6.27 -17.06 -11.90
N GLY A 67 -5.74 -17.99 -11.11
CA GLY A 67 -5.99 -19.40 -11.31
C GLY A 67 -7.47 -19.62 -11.09
N ASP A 68 -8.24 -19.49 -12.17
CA ASP A 68 -9.50 -20.21 -12.37
C ASP A 68 -9.22 -21.70 -12.18
N SER A 69 -9.11 -22.11 -10.92
CA SER A 69 -9.21 -23.50 -10.53
C SER A 69 -10.68 -23.74 -10.34
N GLY A 70 -11.38 -23.93 -11.47
CA GLY A 70 -12.80 -24.26 -11.50
C GLY A 70 -13.12 -25.36 -10.50
N MET A 71 -13.61 -24.96 -9.32
CA MET A 71 -14.14 -25.86 -8.32
C MET A 71 -15.59 -26.10 -8.69
N ASN A 72 -15.79 -27.02 -9.63
CA ASN A 72 -17.09 -27.65 -9.83
C ASN A 72 -17.32 -28.66 -8.68
N SER A 73 -17.89 -28.18 -7.57
CA SER A 73 -18.33 -29.05 -6.48
C SER A 73 -19.69 -28.59 -5.98
N GLY A 74 -20.73 -29.11 -6.62
CA GLY A 74 -21.91 -29.65 -5.94
C GLY A 74 -22.81 -28.65 -5.20
N ASP A 75 -24.00 -28.47 -5.77
CA ASP A 75 -25.25 -28.10 -5.12
C ASP A 75 -25.34 -28.43 -3.62
N SER A 76 -25.55 -27.40 -2.80
CA SER A 76 -26.44 -27.48 -1.63
C SER A 76 -26.92 -26.07 -1.27
N SER A 77 -28.21 -25.84 -1.49
CA SER A 77 -28.96 -24.67 -1.08
C SER A 77 -28.84 -24.37 0.42
N MET A 78 -28.51 -23.13 0.77
CA MET A 78 -28.96 -22.51 2.03
C MET A 78 -29.06 -20.99 1.84
N SER A 79 -30.28 -20.50 1.69
CA SER A 79 -30.59 -19.07 1.75
C SER A 79 -30.45 -18.59 3.19
N SER A 80 -29.74 -17.48 3.42
CA SER A 80 -30.04 -16.51 4.49
C SER A 80 -29.34 -15.19 4.20
N GLU A 81 -30.16 -14.14 4.21
CA GLU A 81 -29.86 -12.75 3.96
C GLU A 81 -28.99 -12.15 5.08
N THR A 82 -28.01 -11.30 4.75
CA THR A 82 -27.92 -9.90 5.23
C THR A 82 -26.66 -9.17 4.74
N SER A 83 -26.91 -8.06 4.04
CA SER A 83 -26.10 -6.83 4.01
C SER A 83 -24.68 -6.85 3.42
N SER A 84 -24.59 -7.01 2.11
CA SER A 84 -23.47 -6.49 1.33
C SER A 84 -23.70 -5.00 1.03
N ASN A 85 -23.18 -4.14 1.89
CA ASN A 85 -23.07 -2.72 1.59
C ASN A 85 -22.06 -2.55 0.44
N SER A 86 -22.56 -2.32 -0.77
CA SER A 86 -21.75 -2.12 -1.97
C SER A 86 -20.92 -0.85 -1.81
N ILE A 87 -19.61 -0.97 -1.61
CA ILE A 87 -18.71 0.18 -1.65
C ILE A 87 -18.53 0.52 -3.12
N GLU A 88 -19.31 1.47 -3.62
CA GLU A 88 -19.06 2.09 -4.92
C GLU A 88 -17.66 2.74 -4.90
N ARG A 89 -16.80 2.25 -5.79
CA ARG A 89 -15.46 2.78 -6.00
C ARG A 89 -15.60 4.14 -6.66
N VAL A 90 -15.36 5.21 -5.92
CA VAL A 90 -15.29 6.57 -6.47
C VAL A 90 -14.00 6.70 -7.28
N THR A 91 -14.11 6.82 -8.60
CA THR A 91 -13.02 7.31 -9.46
C THR A 91 -12.91 8.83 -9.29
N PRO A 92 -11.72 9.39 -9.06
CA PRO A 92 -11.54 10.84 -9.10
C PRO A 92 -11.85 11.33 -10.51
N ASP A 93 -12.86 12.21 -10.63
CA ASP A 93 -13.12 12.99 -11.84
C ASP A 93 -11.84 13.75 -12.25
N GLU A 94 -11.56 13.75 -13.54
CA GLU A 94 -10.47 14.52 -14.12
C GLU A 94 -10.67 16.00 -13.79
N VAL A 95 -9.67 16.61 -13.15
CA VAL A 95 -9.70 18.05 -12.87
C VAL A 95 -9.44 18.75 -14.20
N ASP A 96 -10.48 19.42 -14.73
CA ASP A 96 -10.40 20.29 -15.90
C ASP A 96 -9.36 21.39 -15.65
N GLU A 97 -8.25 21.35 -16.40
CA GLU A 97 -7.19 22.36 -16.37
C GLU A 97 -7.64 23.57 -17.18
N ASN A 98 -8.39 24.48 -16.55
CA ASN A 98 -8.65 25.79 -17.15
C ASN A 98 -8.96 26.87 -16.09
N VAL A 99 -7.91 27.43 -15.47
CA VAL A 99 -7.89 28.82 -14.95
C VAL A 99 -6.48 29.39 -15.06
#